data_AF-A0AAU7AYQ6-F1
#
_entry.id   AF-A0AAU7AYQ6-F1
#
_cell.length_a   1.000
_cell.length_b   1.000
_cell.length_c   1.000
_cell.angle_alpha   90.00
_cell.angle_beta   90.00
_cell.angle_gamma   90.00
#
_symmetry.space_group_name_H-M   'P 1'
#
loop_
_entity.id
_entity.type
_entity.pdbx_description
1 polymer ?
#
loop_
_entity_poly.entity_id
_entity_poly.type
_entity_poly.pdbx_seq_one_letter_code
_entity_poly.pdbx_strand_id
1 'polypeptide(L)'
;MSDISFDESRVRRPTLHHVNLKTLKLQELIDWYEKVIGSKVNFQWPGGAFVTNDEANHRIALISLPDFVDDPDKLTRTGMHHSAFEYEHIDDLLATFLRLKAEGILPGACLDHGLTLSFYYHDPDGNSVELQADNYGDWAASTEFIRTDPRFGENPIGSPVDPDAYLAARAGGMDVKELHERAYAGEYPPSGPFDIRLPLP
;
A
#
# COMPACT_ATOMS: atom_id res chain seq x y z
N MET A 1 -24.24 36.99 23.42
CA MET A 1 -23.49 35.92 22.73
C MET A 1 -24.48 34.78 22.54
N SER A 2 -24.79 34.39 21.31
CA SER A 2 -25.71 33.27 21.07
C SER A 2 -25.05 31.98 21.56
N ASP A 3 -25.70 31.26 22.48
CA ASP A 3 -25.28 29.93 22.88
C ASP A 3 -25.28 29.02 21.65
N ILE A 4 -24.08 28.63 21.22
CA ILE A 4 -23.92 27.59 20.21
C ILE A 4 -24.11 26.27 20.94
N SER A 5 -25.30 25.67 20.83
CA SER A 5 -25.57 24.34 21.35
C SER A 5 -24.98 23.27 20.43
N PHE A 6 -24.39 22.24 21.03
CA PHE A 6 -23.91 21.06 20.32
C PHE A 6 -25.09 20.23 19.82
N ASP A 7 -25.07 19.89 18.52
CA ASP A 7 -26.07 19.05 17.86
C ASP A 7 -25.38 17.80 17.32
N GLU A 8 -25.54 16.68 18.01
CA GLU A 8 -24.98 15.38 17.62
C GLU A 8 -25.41 14.94 16.22
N SER A 9 -26.59 15.36 15.76
CA SER A 9 -27.10 15.00 14.44
C SER A 9 -26.31 15.63 13.29
N ARG A 10 -25.49 16.64 13.58
CA ARG A 10 -24.59 17.31 12.62
C ARG A 10 -23.17 16.74 12.64
N VAL A 11 -22.84 15.87 13.59
CA VAL A 11 -21.53 15.21 13.61
C VAL A 11 -21.43 14.29 12.39
N ARG A 12 -20.37 14.48 11.60
CA ARG A 12 -20.02 13.64 10.46
C ARG A 12 -18.63 13.09 10.70
N ARG A 13 -18.41 11.83 10.33
CA ARG A 13 -17.07 11.22 10.40
C ARG A 13 -16.27 11.70 9.19
N PRO A 14 -15.06 12.26 9.37
CA PRO A 14 -14.21 12.62 8.25
C PRO A 14 -13.70 11.35 7.54
N THR A 15 -13.55 11.44 6.23
CA THR A 15 -12.83 10.44 5.44
C THR A 15 -11.37 10.88 5.31
N LEU A 16 -10.44 9.92 5.29
CA LEU A 16 -9.06 10.22 4.95
C LEU A 16 -9.00 10.87 3.55
N HIS A 17 -8.42 12.06 3.46
CA HIS A 17 -8.29 12.76 2.18
C HIS A 17 -6.92 12.50 1.56
N HIS A 18 -5.84 12.84 2.25
CA HIS A 18 -4.48 12.75 1.72
C HIS A 18 -3.47 12.47 2.83
N VAL A 19 -2.28 12.04 2.41
CA VAL A 19 -1.05 12.02 3.21
C VAL A 19 -0.08 13.07 2.67
N ASN A 20 0.82 13.54 3.52
CA ASN A 20 1.84 14.52 3.14
C ASN A 20 3.23 13.97 3.44
N LEU A 21 4.08 13.92 2.41
CA LEU A 21 5.43 13.38 2.49
C LEU A 21 6.45 14.50 2.35
N LYS A 22 7.49 14.40 3.17
CA LYS A 22 8.67 15.26 3.09
C LYS A 22 9.71 14.53 2.26
N THR A 23 10.33 15.24 1.33
CA THR A 23 11.31 14.65 0.43
C THR A 23 12.46 15.59 0.16
N LEU A 24 13.65 15.02 -0.07
CA LEU A 24 14.80 15.71 -0.66
C LEU A 24 14.87 15.52 -2.18
N LYS A 25 13.98 14.70 -2.75
CA LYS A 25 14.01 14.19 -4.12
C LYS A 25 12.68 14.41 -4.83
N LEU A 26 12.18 15.65 -4.80
CA LEU A 26 10.83 16.00 -5.24
C LEU A 26 10.45 15.40 -6.60
N GLN A 27 11.28 15.59 -7.63
CA GLN A 27 10.95 15.09 -8.97
C GLN A 27 11.01 13.56 -9.05
N GLU A 28 11.94 12.91 -8.34
CA GLU A 28 12.03 11.45 -8.33
C GLU A 28 10.77 10.83 -7.70
N LEU A 29 10.24 11.42 -6.62
CA LEU A 29 8.98 10.94 -6.01
C LEU A 29 7.79 11.17 -6.95
N ILE A 30 7.70 12.32 -7.60
CA ILE A 30 6.63 12.60 -8.58
C ILE A 30 6.63 11.52 -9.67
N ASP A 31 7.79 11.30 -10.31
CA ASP A 31 7.94 10.34 -11.41
C ASP A 31 7.68 8.90 -10.95
N TRP A 32 8.07 8.58 -9.71
CA TRP A 32 7.85 7.25 -9.14
C TRP A 32 6.36 7.00 -8.86
N TYR A 33 5.65 7.94 -8.23
CA TYR A 33 4.21 7.80 -7.96
C TYR A 33 3.38 7.80 -9.26
N GLU A 34 3.79 8.55 -10.29
CA GLU A 34 3.20 8.43 -11.63
C GLU A 34 3.33 7.00 -12.18
N LYS A 35 4.52 6.40 -12.11
CA LYS A 35 4.75 5.04 -12.62
C LYS A 35 4.04 3.95 -11.81
N VAL A 36 4.05 4.06 -10.49
CA VAL A 36 3.60 2.96 -9.60
C VAL A 36 2.09 2.95 -9.43
N ILE A 37 1.47 4.12 -9.19
CA ILE A 37 0.03 4.22 -8.91
C ILE A 37 -0.74 5.01 -9.97
N GLY A 38 -0.11 5.40 -11.08
CA GLY A 38 -0.76 6.17 -12.14
C GLY A 38 -1.11 7.59 -11.72
N SER A 39 -0.41 8.16 -10.73
CA SER A 39 -0.74 9.51 -10.26
C SER A 39 -0.48 10.57 -11.33
N LYS A 40 -1.24 11.67 -11.27
CA LYS A 40 -1.09 12.86 -12.09
C LYS A 40 -0.82 14.06 -11.19
N VAL A 41 0.02 14.96 -11.69
CA VAL A 41 0.30 16.23 -11.05
C VAL A 41 -0.85 17.21 -11.31
N ASN A 42 -1.56 17.60 -10.26
CA ASN A 42 -2.57 18.66 -10.33
C ASN A 42 -1.93 20.05 -10.17
N PHE A 43 -0.85 20.14 -9.37
CA PHE A 43 -0.10 21.38 -9.19
C PHE A 43 1.33 21.09 -8.70
N GLN A 44 2.32 21.81 -9.21
CA GLN A 44 3.72 21.70 -8.82
C GLN A 44 4.36 23.08 -8.73
N TRP A 45 5.21 23.28 -7.72
CA TRP A 45 6.00 24.49 -7.50
C TRP A 45 7.40 24.12 -7.00
N PRO A 46 8.35 25.07 -6.90
CA PRO A 46 9.73 24.75 -6.50
C PRO A 46 9.88 24.04 -5.14
N GLY A 47 8.88 24.12 -4.25
CA GLY A 47 8.92 23.54 -2.91
C GLY A 47 7.98 22.35 -2.72
N GLY A 48 7.33 21.85 -3.77
CA GLY A 48 6.39 20.74 -3.61
C GLY A 48 5.47 20.45 -4.80
N ALA A 49 4.61 19.47 -4.63
CA ALA A 49 3.60 19.08 -5.59
C ALA A 49 2.35 18.49 -4.91
N PHE A 50 1.23 18.57 -5.60
CA PHE A 50 -0.04 17.93 -5.27
C PHE A 50 -0.35 16.92 -6.37
N VAL A 51 -0.36 15.63 -6.03
CA VAL A 51 -0.61 14.53 -6.98
C VAL A 51 -1.82 13.70 -6.55
N THR A 52 -2.51 13.15 -7.55
CA THR A 52 -3.71 12.32 -7.34
C THR A 52 -3.74 11.16 -8.31
N ASN A 53 -4.29 10.03 -7.91
CA ASN A 53 -4.63 8.91 -8.78
C ASN A 53 -6.16 8.71 -8.92
N ASP A 54 -6.95 9.64 -8.40
CA ASP A 54 -8.41 9.68 -8.54
C ASP A 54 -8.91 11.13 -8.75
N GLU A 55 -10.22 11.35 -8.68
CA GLU A 55 -10.85 12.66 -8.90
C GLU A 55 -10.58 13.68 -7.78
N ALA A 56 -9.93 13.30 -6.67
CA ALA A 56 -9.61 14.23 -5.60
C ALA A 56 -8.56 15.25 -6.06
N ASN A 57 -8.57 16.44 -5.44
CA ASN A 57 -7.59 17.48 -5.74
C ASN A 57 -6.15 17.05 -5.41
N HIS A 58 -5.95 16.16 -4.44
CA HIS A 58 -4.74 15.37 -4.20
C HIS A 58 -4.99 14.24 -3.20
N ARG A 59 -4.28 13.13 -3.38
CA ARG A 59 -4.15 12.05 -2.39
C ARG A 59 -2.78 12.05 -1.72
N ILE A 60 -1.77 12.61 -2.40
CA ILE A 60 -0.42 12.78 -1.88
C ILE A 60 0.00 14.24 -2.09
N ALA A 61 0.38 14.88 -0.99
CA ALA A 61 1.11 16.14 -1.03
C ALA A 61 2.59 15.85 -0.83
N LEU A 62 3.45 16.42 -1.67
CA LEU A 62 4.90 16.35 -1.57
C LEU A 62 5.43 17.72 -1.19
N ILE A 63 6.27 17.77 -0.15
CA ILE A 63 6.95 18.99 0.27
C ILE A 63 8.46 18.75 0.23
N SER A 64 9.17 19.71 -0.34
CA SER A 64 10.63 19.72 -0.42
C SER A 64 11.13 21.12 -0.07
N LEU A 65 11.64 21.28 1.14
CA LEU A 65 12.17 22.55 1.64
C LEU A 65 13.68 22.44 1.89
N PRO A 66 14.45 23.54 1.75
CA PRO A 66 15.91 23.52 1.92
C PRO A 66 16.40 23.02 3.29
N ASP A 67 15.59 23.20 4.34
CA ASP A 67 15.95 22.84 5.72
C ASP A 67 15.63 21.37 6.06
N PHE A 68 15.09 20.59 5.13
CA PHE A 68 14.89 19.17 5.35
C PHE A 68 16.22 18.42 5.37
N VAL A 69 16.30 17.41 6.24
CA VAL A 69 17.43 16.48 6.34
C VAL A 69 16.86 15.07 6.32
N ASP A 70 17.58 14.13 5.69
CA ASP A 70 17.19 12.73 5.75
C ASP A 70 17.45 12.18 7.15
N ASP A 71 16.62 11.23 7.56
CA ASP A 71 16.79 10.50 8.81
C ASP A 71 17.41 9.12 8.51
N PRO A 72 18.70 8.91 8.80
CA PRO A 72 19.36 7.65 8.52
C PRO A 72 18.80 6.50 9.37
N ASP A 73 18.15 6.79 10.49
CA ASP A 73 17.62 5.79 11.42
C ASP A 73 16.09 5.63 11.30
N LYS A 74 15.47 6.14 10.23
CA LYS A 74 14.00 6.16 10.03
C LYS A 74 13.30 4.81 10.22
N LEU A 75 13.99 3.69 9.97
CA LEU A 75 13.43 2.35 10.18
C LEU A 75 13.13 2.01 11.64
N THR A 76 13.86 2.61 12.58
CA THR A 76 13.71 2.32 14.02
C THR A 76 13.07 3.46 14.80
N ARG A 77 12.77 4.57 14.12
CA ARG A 77 12.13 5.76 14.70
C ARG A 77 10.64 5.77 14.39
N THR A 78 9.86 6.40 15.26
CA THR A 78 8.41 6.50 15.09
C THR A 78 8.06 7.38 13.88
N GLY A 79 7.05 6.96 13.13
CA GLY A 79 6.62 7.62 11.91
C GLY A 79 5.49 6.88 11.22
N MET A 80 5.15 7.30 10.01
CA MET A 80 4.27 6.52 9.14
C MET A 80 5.03 5.29 8.65
N HIS A 81 4.43 4.10 8.79
CA HIS A 81 5.05 2.87 8.30
C HIS A 81 4.89 2.72 6.79
N HIS A 82 3.65 2.75 6.30
CA HIS A 82 3.35 2.71 4.86
C HIS A 82 2.11 3.54 4.52
N SER A 83 1.92 3.76 3.22
CA SER A 83 0.64 4.15 2.60
C SER A 83 0.16 3.00 1.73
N ALA A 84 -1.17 2.80 1.62
CA ALA A 84 -1.75 1.68 0.90
C ALA A 84 -2.73 2.14 -0.18
N PHE A 85 -2.71 1.44 -1.32
CA PHE A 85 -3.61 1.62 -2.46
C PHE A 85 -4.24 0.28 -2.82
N GLU A 86 -5.54 0.29 -3.06
CA GLU A 86 -6.31 -0.92 -3.31
C GLU A 86 -6.80 -0.98 -4.75
N TYR A 87 -6.59 -2.13 -5.38
CA TYR A 87 -7.24 -2.53 -6.62
C TYR A 87 -8.55 -3.26 -6.32
N GLU A 88 -9.54 -3.10 -7.20
CA GLU A 88 -10.81 -3.81 -7.09
C GLU A 88 -10.66 -5.32 -7.26
N HIS A 89 -9.69 -5.76 -8.07
CA HIS A 89 -9.45 -7.17 -8.37
C HIS A 89 -7.97 -7.56 -8.21
N ILE A 90 -7.75 -8.78 -7.71
CA ILE A 90 -6.41 -9.39 -7.61
C ILE A 90 -5.70 -9.44 -8.97
N ASP A 91 -6.44 -9.68 -10.05
CA ASP A 91 -5.88 -9.72 -11.40
C ASP A 91 -5.30 -8.36 -11.84
N ASP A 92 -5.84 -7.23 -11.36
CA ASP A 92 -5.30 -5.88 -11.63
C ASP A 92 -3.99 -5.62 -10.87
N LEU A 93 -3.89 -6.12 -9.63
CA LEU A 93 -2.66 -6.11 -8.86
C LEU A 93 -1.56 -6.93 -9.56
N LEU A 94 -1.90 -8.13 -10.03
CA LEU A 94 -0.98 -9.02 -10.74
C LEU A 94 -0.54 -8.43 -12.10
N ALA A 95 -1.45 -7.82 -12.85
CA ALA A 95 -1.13 -7.12 -14.10
C ALA A 95 -0.20 -5.93 -13.84
N THR A 96 -0.42 -5.18 -12.76
CA THR A 96 0.44 -4.08 -12.33
C THR A 96 1.83 -4.57 -11.93
N PHE A 97 1.92 -5.66 -11.17
CA PHE A 97 3.21 -6.28 -10.82
C PHE A 97 4.01 -6.65 -12.07
N LEU A 98 3.38 -7.31 -13.05
CA LEU A 98 4.03 -7.65 -14.33
C LEU A 98 4.57 -6.42 -15.06
N ARG A 99 3.77 -5.34 -15.13
CA ARG A 99 4.18 -4.08 -15.75
C ARG A 99 5.36 -3.45 -15.02
N LEU A 100 5.27 -3.28 -13.70
CA LEU A 100 6.33 -2.66 -12.88
C LEU A 100 7.62 -3.48 -12.91
N LYS A 101 7.52 -4.81 -12.86
CA LYS A 101 8.65 -5.72 -13.01
C LYS A 101 9.37 -5.53 -14.35
N ALA A 102 8.63 -5.32 -15.45
CA ALA A 102 9.24 -5.04 -16.76
C ALA A 102 10.02 -3.71 -16.80
N GLU A 103 9.69 -2.76 -15.92
CA GLU A 103 10.40 -1.49 -15.72
C GLU A 103 11.52 -1.58 -14.66
N GLY A 104 11.73 -2.75 -14.06
CA GLY A 104 12.73 -2.96 -13.00
C GLY A 104 12.30 -2.45 -11.62
N ILE A 105 11.01 -2.14 -11.44
CA ILE A 105 10.43 -1.75 -10.15
C ILE A 105 9.86 -3.01 -9.50
N LEU A 106 10.57 -3.53 -8.50
CA LEU A 106 10.20 -4.76 -7.78
C LEU A 106 9.74 -4.43 -6.36
N PRO A 107 8.77 -5.20 -5.82
CA PRO A 107 8.42 -5.09 -4.41
C PRO A 107 9.57 -5.59 -3.52
N GLY A 108 9.72 -4.98 -2.35
CA GLY A 108 10.61 -5.46 -1.29
C GLY A 108 10.02 -6.65 -0.53
N ALA A 109 8.70 -6.75 -0.45
CA ALA A 109 8.00 -7.87 0.16
C ALA A 109 6.61 -8.07 -0.46
N CYS A 110 6.14 -9.32 -0.52
CA CYS A 110 4.78 -9.67 -0.91
C CYS A 110 4.22 -10.63 0.14
N LEU A 111 2.98 -10.41 0.55
CA LEU A 111 2.32 -11.20 1.59
C LEU A 111 0.87 -11.43 1.24
N ASP A 112 0.36 -12.57 1.69
CA ASP A 112 -1.07 -12.77 1.89
C ASP A 112 -1.38 -12.56 3.37
N HIS A 113 -2.09 -11.48 3.69
CA HIS A 113 -2.48 -11.10 5.04
C HIS A 113 -3.71 -11.87 5.55
N GLY A 114 -4.26 -12.80 4.77
CA GLY A 114 -5.56 -13.41 5.02
C GLY A 114 -6.68 -12.58 4.40
N LEU A 115 -6.74 -11.29 4.72
CA LEU A 115 -7.74 -10.37 4.17
C LEU A 115 -7.36 -9.76 2.83
N THR A 116 -6.08 -9.53 2.57
CA THR A 116 -5.57 -8.93 1.33
C THR A 116 -4.32 -9.65 0.84
N LEU A 117 -4.14 -9.68 -0.48
CA LEU A 117 -2.85 -9.91 -1.10
C LEU A 117 -2.18 -8.55 -1.28
N SER A 118 -0.95 -8.39 -0.76
CA SER A 118 -0.28 -7.10 -0.66
C SER A 118 1.16 -7.13 -1.12
N PHE A 119 1.52 -6.22 -2.02
CA PHE A 119 2.87 -6.04 -2.55
C PHE A 119 3.43 -4.69 -2.08
N TYR A 120 4.50 -4.74 -1.29
CA TYR A 120 5.14 -3.56 -0.71
C TYR A 120 6.32 -3.10 -1.55
N TYR A 121 6.23 -1.90 -2.10
CA TYR A 121 7.29 -1.21 -2.83
C TYR A 121 7.94 -0.14 -1.97
N HIS A 122 9.14 0.30 -2.35
CA HIS A 122 9.82 1.42 -1.70
C HIS A 122 9.91 2.60 -2.66
N ASP A 123 9.42 3.76 -2.22
CA ASP A 123 9.61 5.01 -2.95
C ASP A 123 11.09 5.47 -2.88
N PRO A 124 11.49 6.52 -3.62
CA PRO A 124 12.89 6.96 -3.63
C PRO A 124 13.42 7.51 -2.29
N ASP A 125 12.55 7.86 -1.35
CA ASP A 125 12.92 8.22 0.03
C ASP A 125 12.92 7.01 0.97
N GLY A 126 12.47 5.85 0.47
CA GLY A 126 12.40 4.60 1.19
C GLY A 126 11.12 4.45 2.03
N ASN A 127 10.08 5.25 1.79
CA ASN A 127 8.77 5.01 2.38
C ASN A 127 8.17 3.74 1.76
N SER A 128 7.50 2.93 2.59
CA SER A 128 6.77 1.76 2.11
C SER A 128 5.45 2.18 1.47
N VAL A 129 5.18 1.63 0.29
CA VAL A 129 3.94 1.84 -0.47
C VAL A 129 3.37 0.47 -0.80
N GLU A 130 2.21 0.18 -0.23
CA GLU A 130 1.48 -1.06 -0.42
C GLU A 130 0.52 -0.94 -1.60
N LEU A 131 0.62 -1.87 -2.55
CA LEU A 131 -0.41 -2.13 -3.55
C LEU A 131 -1.10 -3.42 -3.15
N GLN A 132 -2.40 -3.38 -2.93
CA GLN A 132 -3.15 -4.54 -2.45
C GLN A 132 -4.44 -4.76 -3.23
N ALA A 133 -5.05 -5.94 -3.01
CA ALA A 133 -6.43 -6.21 -3.33
C ALA A 133 -7.04 -7.11 -2.26
N ASP A 134 -8.33 -6.92 -1.97
CA ASP A 134 -9.07 -7.71 -0.99
C ASP A 134 -9.32 -9.13 -1.52
N ASN A 135 -8.96 -10.15 -0.73
CA ASN A 135 -9.07 -11.56 -1.12
C ASN A 135 -10.53 -12.05 -1.21
N TYR A 136 -11.46 -11.33 -0.57
CA TYR A 136 -12.89 -11.66 -0.55
C TYR A 136 -13.68 -10.88 -1.60
N GLY A 137 -13.16 -9.73 -2.06
CA GLY A 137 -13.90 -8.76 -2.89
C GLY A 137 -15.13 -8.18 -2.15
N ASP A 138 -15.18 -8.35 -0.83
CA ASP A 138 -16.26 -7.92 0.05
C ASP A 138 -15.67 -7.51 1.41
N TRP A 139 -15.61 -6.21 1.63
CA TRP A 139 -15.09 -5.65 2.88
C TRP A 139 -15.86 -6.09 4.11
N ALA A 140 -17.13 -6.49 4.01
CA ALA A 140 -17.86 -7.03 5.15
C ALA A 140 -17.33 -8.42 5.53
N ALA A 141 -17.04 -9.26 4.54
CA ALA A 141 -16.45 -10.58 4.75
C ALA A 141 -15.01 -10.49 5.27
N SER A 142 -14.18 -9.61 4.70
CA SER A 142 -12.80 -9.42 5.16
C SER A 142 -12.71 -8.75 6.54
N THR A 143 -13.65 -7.85 6.85
CA THR A 143 -13.85 -7.30 8.20
C THR A 143 -14.29 -8.37 9.20
N GLU A 144 -15.10 -9.34 8.79
CA GLU A 144 -15.47 -10.45 9.66
C GLU A 144 -14.26 -11.36 9.92
N PHE A 145 -13.50 -11.70 8.88
CA PHE A 145 -12.27 -12.50 8.99
C PHE A 145 -11.29 -11.92 10.00
N ILE A 146 -10.95 -10.62 9.89
CA ILE A 146 -10.00 -9.97 10.81
C ILE A 146 -10.51 -9.93 12.27
N ARG A 147 -11.84 -9.97 12.47
CA ARG A 147 -12.46 -9.93 13.81
C ARG A 147 -12.54 -11.29 14.46
N THR A 148 -12.76 -12.35 13.69
CA THR A 148 -13.22 -13.62 14.25
C THR A 148 -12.40 -14.84 13.85
N ASP A 149 -11.59 -14.79 12.79
CA ASP A 149 -10.83 -15.96 12.35
C ASP A 149 -9.60 -16.20 13.25
N PRO A 150 -9.48 -17.39 13.89
CA PRO A 150 -8.33 -17.71 14.73
C PRO A 150 -6.99 -17.66 13.99
N ARG A 151 -6.95 -17.94 12.69
CA ARG A 151 -5.71 -17.92 11.88
C ARG A 151 -5.12 -16.52 11.82
N PHE A 152 -5.97 -15.49 11.72
CA PHE A 152 -5.53 -14.09 11.78
C PHE A 152 -4.98 -13.74 13.17
N GLY A 153 -5.62 -14.24 14.23
CA GLY A 153 -5.12 -14.05 15.60
C GLY A 153 -3.76 -14.70 15.85
N GLU A 154 -3.48 -15.83 15.21
CA GLU A 154 -2.19 -16.54 15.29
C GLU A 154 -1.10 -15.86 14.45
N ASN A 155 -1.45 -15.36 13.27
CA ASN A 155 -0.52 -14.68 12.35
C ASN A 155 -1.15 -13.43 11.72
N PRO A 156 -1.14 -12.27 12.42
CA PRO A 156 -1.71 -11.03 11.91
C PRO A 156 -0.83 -10.33 10.86
N ILE A 157 0.43 -10.76 10.72
CA ILE A 157 1.34 -10.26 9.68
C ILE A 157 1.08 -10.97 8.35
N GLY A 158 0.58 -12.21 8.37
CA GLY A 158 0.30 -12.97 7.16
C GLY A 158 1.48 -13.83 6.69
N SER A 159 1.27 -14.48 5.56
CA SER A 159 2.19 -15.45 4.97
C SER A 159 2.96 -14.79 3.83
N PRO A 160 4.31 -14.83 3.83
CA PRO A 160 5.10 -14.35 2.71
C PRO A 160 4.76 -15.10 1.41
N VAL A 161 4.71 -14.36 0.30
CA VAL A 161 4.33 -14.86 -1.02
C VAL A 161 5.43 -14.57 -2.03
N ASP A 162 5.81 -15.56 -2.85
CA ASP A 162 6.52 -15.33 -4.10
C ASP A 162 5.51 -14.86 -5.18
N PRO A 163 5.59 -13.60 -5.63
CA PRO A 163 4.63 -13.05 -6.58
C PRO A 163 4.74 -13.70 -7.98
N ASP A 164 5.90 -14.23 -8.36
CA ASP A 164 6.06 -14.94 -9.63
C ASP A 164 5.42 -16.32 -9.60
N ALA A 165 5.57 -17.04 -8.47
CA ALA A 165 4.93 -18.34 -8.28
C ALA A 165 3.39 -18.20 -8.20
N TYR A 166 2.91 -17.19 -7.47
CA TYR A 166 1.49 -16.87 -7.37
C TYR A 166 0.90 -16.53 -8.75
N LEU A 167 1.58 -15.65 -9.50
CA LEU A 167 1.20 -15.27 -10.85
C LEU A 167 1.20 -16.47 -11.82
N ALA A 168 2.20 -17.35 -11.74
CA ALA A 168 2.28 -18.53 -12.59
C ALA A 168 1.13 -19.51 -12.32
N ALA A 169 0.76 -19.70 -11.04
CA ALA A 169 -0.40 -20.50 -10.66
C ALA A 169 -1.72 -19.88 -11.18
N ARG A 170 -1.87 -18.56 -11.07
CA ARG A 170 -3.01 -17.83 -11.65
C ARG A 170 -3.10 -17.99 -13.17
N ALA A 171 -1.98 -17.81 -13.88
CA ALA A 171 -1.90 -17.99 -15.33
C ALA A 171 -2.14 -19.44 -15.77
N GLY A 172 -1.88 -20.41 -14.90
CA GLY A 172 -2.22 -21.82 -15.08
C GLY A 172 -3.70 -22.15 -14.92
N GLY A 173 -4.54 -21.17 -14.60
CA GLY A 173 -6.00 -21.31 -14.50
C GLY A 173 -6.53 -21.52 -13.08
N MET A 174 -5.69 -21.41 -12.05
CA MET A 174 -6.15 -21.46 -10.66
C MET A 174 -7.05 -20.26 -10.37
N ASP A 175 -8.15 -20.49 -9.66
CA ASP A 175 -9.04 -19.41 -9.24
C ASP A 175 -8.46 -18.61 -8.06
N VAL A 176 -8.91 -17.37 -7.91
CA VAL A 176 -8.38 -16.41 -6.92
C VAL A 176 -8.59 -16.90 -5.48
N LYS A 177 -9.70 -17.60 -5.21
CA LYS A 177 -9.99 -18.12 -3.86
C LYS A 177 -9.04 -19.27 -3.51
N GLU A 178 -8.82 -20.20 -4.42
CA GLU A 178 -7.85 -21.28 -4.23
C GLU A 178 -6.42 -20.74 -4.09
N LEU A 179 -6.03 -19.76 -4.92
CA LEU A 179 -4.72 -19.10 -4.81
C LEU A 179 -4.51 -18.47 -3.44
N HIS A 180 -5.49 -17.70 -2.97
CA HIS A 180 -5.48 -17.09 -1.65
C HIS A 180 -5.35 -18.16 -0.54
N GLU A 181 -6.18 -19.20 -0.56
CA GLU A 181 -6.14 -20.26 0.46
C GLU A 181 -4.75 -20.92 0.56
N ARG A 182 -4.13 -21.22 -0.59
CA ARG A 182 -2.79 -21.81 -0.67
C ARG A 182 -1.69 -20.83 -0.27
N ALA A 183 -1.80 -19.57 -0.68
CA ALA A 183 -0.83 -18.53 -0.34
C ALA A 183 -0.84 -18.23 1.16
N TYR A 184 -2.02 -18.09 1.75
CA TYR A 184 -2.16 -17.90 3.19
C TYR A 184 -1.69 -19.12 3.99
N ALA A 185 -1.82 -20.34 3.43
CA ALA A 185 -1.23 -21.55 3.99
C ALA A 185 0.31 -21.66 3.81
N GLY A 186 0.94 -20.73 3.10
CA GLY A 186 2.39 -20.66 2.91
C GLY A 186 2.93 -21.53 1.76
N GLU A 187 2.10 -21.92 0.79
CA GLU A 187 2.52 -22.76 -0.34
C GLU A 187 3.39 -22.03 -1.38
N TYR A 188 3.47 -20.70 -1.34
CA TYR A 188 4.28 -19.88 -2.23
C TYR A 188 5.38 -19.12 -1.48
N PRO A 189 6.34 -19.78 -0.83
CA PRO A 189 7.37 -19.07 -0.06
C PRO A 189 8.24 -18.19 -0.97
N PRO A 190 8.67 -17.00 -0.53
CA PRO A 190 9.52 -16.09 -1.32
C PRO A 190 10.81 -16.78 -1.79
N SER A 191 11.13 -16.63 -3.07
CA SER A 191 12.42 -17.07 -3.63
C SER A 191 13.54 -16.02 -3.54
N GLY A 192 13.22 -14.79 -3.12
CA GLY A 192 14.13 -13.64 -3.10
C GLY A 192 14.10 -12.85 -1.79
N PRO A 193 14.68 -11.63 -1.79
CA PRO A 193 14.68 -10.74 -0.63
C PRO A 193 13.25 -10.48 -0.13
N PHE A 194 13.11 -10.40 1.19
CA PHE A 194 11.87 -10.11 1.87
C PHE A 194 12.14 -9.03 2.92
N ASP A 195 11.72 -7.80 2.63
CA ASP A 195 11.90 -6.63 3.49
C ASP A 195 10.57 -5.87 3.60
N ILE A 196 9.86 -6.09 4.70
CA ILE A 196 8.64 -5.35 5.06
C ILE A 196 8.93 -4.04 5.79
N ARG A 197 10.20 -3.66 5.92
CA ARG A 197 10.68 -2.43 6.59
C ARG A 197 10.30 -2.34 8.07
N LEU A 198 10.09 -3.50 8.70
CA LEU A 198 9.97 -3.63 10.14
C LEU A 198 11.27 -4.19 10.73
N PRO A 199 11.77 -3.63 11.84
CA PRO A 199 12.86 -4.23 12.60
C PRO A 199 12.33 -5.42 13.40
N LEU A 200 11.92 -6.48 12.70
CA LEU A 200 11.56 -7.75 13.33
C LEU A 200 12.83 -8.40 13.93
N PRO A 201 12.73 -9.01 15.12
CA PRO A 201 13.85 -9.66 15.80
C PRO A 201 14.40 -10.89 15.07
#